data_AF-A0A2T0LAN9-F1
#
_entry.id   AF-A0A2T0LAN9-F1
#
_cell.length_a   1.000
_cell.length_b   1.000
_cell.length_c   1.000
_cell.angle_alpha   90.00
_cell.angle_beta   90.00
_cell.angle_gamma   90.00
#
_symmetry.space_group_name_H-M   'P 1'
#
loop_
_entity.id
_entity.type
_entity.pdbx_description
1 polymer ?
#
loop_
_entity_poly.entity_id
_entity_poly.type
_entity_poly.pdbx_seq_one_letter_code
_entity_poly.pdbx_strand_id
1 'polypeptide(L)'
;MAHPDRAIDPAIVEHLRSLIAGGMMDKYPLLGEGLSGKVYEFEEYAVKVFKPDAGERNDAVLLSRLSGHASFPRMHYREKGWMVVDKVNGPTLWQALQGGEKLEGHLYEQIEAAVEHCYARGVIPDDLHLNNIMVDQEGRVKFVDVGRFFQTERAAAHKEALTEDLETLKYCGLFRLFSSSKPKKKLRWFSSDRHRRRSHSGSSPRRRRHFSSDRHWRRKKSSW
;
A
#
# COMPACT_ATOMS: atom_id res chain seq x y z
N MET A 1 -17.94 -18.01 14.63
CA MET A 1 -17.75 -16.90 15.60
C MET A 1 -16.26 -16.83 15.89
N ALA A 2 -15.57 -15.77 15.46
CA ALA A 2 -14.14 -15.61 15.71
C ALA A 2 -13.90 -15.37 17.21
N HIS A 3 -13.12 -16.24 17.86
CA HIS A 3 -12.80 -16.12 19.28
C HIS A 3 -11.73 -15.04 19.50
N PRO A 4 -11.94 -14.03 20.38
CA PRO A 4 -11.15 -12.79 20.32
C PRO A 4 -9.68 -12.88 20.79
N ASP A 5 -9.22 -14.00 21.37
CA ASP A 5 -7.93 -14.03 22.09
C ASP A 5 -7.07 -15.28 21.88
N ARG A 6 -7.44 -16.20 20.99
CA ARG A 6 -6.56 -17.35 20.73
C ARG A 6 -5.39 -16.94 19.84
N ALA A 7 -4.17 -17.14 20.35
CA ALA A 7 -3.00 -17.29 19.49
C ALA A 7 -3.25 -18.45 18.52
N ILE A 8 -2.76 -18.30 17.28
CA ILE A 8 -2.82 -19.37 16.30
C ILE A 8 -2.15 -20.64 16.85
N ASP A 9 -2.74 -21.80 16.58
CA ASP A 9 -2.20 -23.08 17.01
C ASP A 9 -0.79 -23.29 16.41
N PRO A 10 0.25 -23.54 17.21
CA PRO A 10 1.59 -23.85 16.70
C PRO A 10 1.62 -25.01 15.70
N ALA A 11 0.70 -25.97 15.80
CA ALA A 11 0.59 -27.07 14.84
C ALA A 11 0.16 -26.57 13.44
N ILE A 12 -0.73 -25.58 13.37
CA ILE A 12 -1.12 -24.94 12.11
C ILE A 12 0.08 -24.23 11.49
N VAL A 13 0.86 -23.51 12.30
CA VAL A 13 2.07 -22.81 11.84
C VAL A 13 3.09 -23.78 11.26
N GLU A 14 3.35 -24.91 11.94
CA GLU A 14 4.28 -25.93 11.45
C GLU A 14 3.78 -26.59 10.16
N HIS A 15 2.47 -26.86 10.07
CA HIS A 15 1.88 -27.40 8.85
C HIS A 15 2.03 -26.44 7.66
N LEU A 16 1.71 -25.15 7.84
CA LEU A 16 1.88 -24.11 6.82
C LEU A 16 3.34 -23.97 6.39
N ARG A 17 4.29 -24.02 7.34
CA ARG A 17 5.72 -24.01 7.04
C ARG A 17 6.11 -25.16 6.12
N SER A 18 5.66 -26.37 6.41
CA SER A 18 5.91 -27.55 5.57
C SER A 18 5.30 -27.40 4.17
N LEU A 19 4.06 -26.90 4.08
CA LEU A 19 3.39 -26.65 2.80
C LEU A 19 4.13 -25.62 1.94
N ILE A 20 4.56 -24.50 2.53
CA ILE A 20 5.27 -23.44 1.85
C ILE A 20 6.66 -23.91 1.39
N ALA A 21 7.41 -24.58 2.27
CA ALA A 21 8.73 -25.13 1.93
C ALA A 21 8.66 -26.18 0.82
N GLY A 22 7.59 -26.98 0.78
CA GLY A 22 7.32 -27.96 -0.27
C GLY A 22 6.69 -27.39 -1.55
N GLY A 23 6.43 -26.08 -1.63
CA GLY A 23 5.76 -25.47 -2.79
C GLY A 23 4.32 -25.94 -3.00
N MET A 24 3.64 -26.38 -1.94
CA MET A 24 2.31 -27.01 -1.99
C MET A 24 1.15 -26.02 -1.77
N MET A 25 1.42 -24.73 -1.59
CA MET A 25 0.37 -23.72 -1.37
C MET A 25 -0.59 -23.58 -2.55
N ASP A 26 -0.15 -23.87 -3.78
CA ASP A 26 -1.01 -23.82 -4.97
C ASP A 26 -2.14 -24.88 -4.97
N LYS A 27 -2.16 -25.79 -3.99
CA LYS A 27 -3.30 -26.69 -3.74
C LYS A 27 -4.46 -26.01 -2.99
N TYR A 28 -4.23 -24.84 -2.43
CA TYR A 28 -5.22 -24.06 -1.68
C TYR A 28 -5.81 -22.94 -2.56
N PRO A 29 -7.06 -22.52 -2.32
CA PRO A 29 -7.68 -21.45 -3.09
C PRO A 29 -6.85 -20.16 -3.05
N LEU A 30 -6.57 -19.59 -4.22
CA LEU A 30 -5.91 -18.30 -4.35
C LEU A 30 -6.93 -17.18 -4.14
N LEU A 31 -6.78 -16.42 -3.06
CA LEU A 31 -7.61 -15.26 -2.75
C LEU A 31 -7.18 -14.01 -3.53
N GLY A 32 -5.88 -13.90 -3.85
CA GLY A 32 -5.36 -12.80 -4.63
C GLY A 32 -3.87 -12.93 -4.93
N GLU A 33 -3.44 -12.26 -5.99
CA GLU A 33 -2.04 -12.12 -6.34
C GLU A 33 -1.71 -10.66 -6.63
N GLY A 34 -0.58 -10.19 -6.11
CA GLY A 34 -0.12 -8.83 -6.31
C GLY A 34 1.38 -8.73 -6.50
N LEU A 35 1.86 -7.49 -6.39
CA LEU A 35 3.29 -7.17 -6.48
C LEU A 35 4.09 -7.76 -5.31
N SER A 36 3.46 -7.89 -4.14
CA SER A 36 4.12 -8.35 -2.92
C SER A 36 4.15 -9.87 -2.79
N GLY A 37 3.19 -10.58 -3.37
CA GLY A 37 3.02 -12.00 -3.11
C GLY A 37 1.69 -12.56 -3.61
N LYS A 38 1.44 -13.81 -3.22
CA LYS A 38 0.17 -14.51 -3.39
C LYS A 38 -0.49 -14.70 -2.02
N VAL A 39 -1.81 -14.60 -1.97
CA VAL A 39 -2.62 -14.80 -0.76
C VAL A 39 -3.50 -16.02 -0.97
N TYR A 40 -3.40 -16.99 -0.08
CA TYR A 40 -4.13 -18.24 -0.13
C TYR A 40 -5.11 -18.35 1.03
N GLU A 41 -6.21 -19.04 0.79
CA GLU A 41 -7.16 -19.42 1.83
C GLU A 41 -6.64 -20.66 2.57
N PHE A 42 -6.63 -20.61 3.91
CA PHE A 42 -6.35 -21.76 4.75
C PHE A 42 -7.26 -21.71 5.97
N GLU A 43 -8.27 -22.59 6.02
CA GLU A 43 -9.29 -22.60 7.08
C GLU A 43 -9.93 -21.21 7.27
N GLU A 44 -9.82 -20.63 8.47
CA GLU A 44 -10.31 -19.28 8.80
C GLU A 44 -9.27 -18.17 8.58
N TYR A 45 -8.14 -18.51 7.95
CA TYR A 45 -7.00 -17.63 7.75
C TYR A 45 -6.75 -17.30 6.28
N ALA A 46 -6.13 -16.14 6.07
CA ALA A 46 -5.48 -15.79 4.83
C ALA A 46 -3.96 -15.85 5.01
N VAL A 47 -3.30 -16.64 4.15
CA VAL A 47 -1.85 -16.88 4.18
C VAL A 47 -1.21 -16.13 3.02
N LYS A 48 -0.46 -15.06 3.34
CA LYS A 48 0.27 -14.29 2.33
C LYS A 48 1.69 -14.83 2.22
N VAL A 49 2.03 -15.36 1.04
CA VAL A 49 3.37 -15.83 0.68
C VAL A 49 4.03 -14.78 -0.20
N PHE A 50 5.14 -14.21 0.27
CA PHE A 50 5.83 -13.11 -0.39
C PHE A 50 6.71 -13.60 -1.56
N LYS A 51 6.80 -12.79 -2.62
CA LYS A 51 7.75 -13.03 -3.73
C LYS A 51 9.19 -12.77 -3.24
N PRO A 52 10.21 -13.51 -3.71
CA PRO A 52 11.61 -13.35 -3.27
C PRO A 52 12.14 -11.91 -3.40
N ASP A 53 11.77 -11.22 -4.48
CA ASP A 53 12.24 -9.86 -4.80
C ASP A 53 11.30 -8.76 -4.31
N ALA A 54 10.13 -9.14 -3.79
CA ALA A 54 9.24 -8.21 -3.12
C ALA A 54 9.79 -8.02 -1.71
N GLY A 55 10.86 -7.21 -1.58
CA GLY A 55 11.52 -6.92 -0.30
C GLY A 55 10.49 -6.81 0.82
N GLU A 56 10.71 -7.56 1.90
CA GLU A 56 9.73 -7.80 2.96
C GLU A 56 9.03 -6.49 3.33
N ARG A 57 7.78 -6.36 2.89
CA ARG A 57 7.02 -5.16 3.17
C ARG A 57 6.58 -5.23 4.61
N ASN A 58 6.60 -4.08 5.29
CA ASN A 58 6.31 -3.96 6.71
C ASN A 58 4.83 -4.26 7.07
N ASP A 59 4.08 -4.98 6.23
CA ASP A 59 2.67 -5.33 6.38
C ASP A 59 2.38 -5.86 7.78
N ALA A 60 3.11 -6.89 8.21
CA ALA A 60 2.91 -7.49 9.51
C ALA A 60 3.19 -6.52 10.67
N VAL A 61 4.20 -5.64 10.52
CA VAL A 61 4.52 -4.60 11.52
C VAL A 61 3.42 -3.55 11.57
N LEU A 62 2.91 -3.13 10.41
CA LEU A 62 1.84 -2.15 10.28
C LEU A 62 0.53 -2.71 10.83
N LEU A 63 0.14 -3.93 10.45
CA LEU A 63 -1.04 -4.61 10.97
C LEU A 63 -0.97 -4.80 12.49
N SER A 64 0.20 -5.16 13.03
CA SER A 64 0.39 -5.25 14.48
C SER A 64 0.13 -3.90 15.17
N ARG A 65 0.55 -2.80 14.55
CA ARG A 65 0.40 -1.45 15.09
C ARG A 65 -1.02 -0.89 14.95
N LEU A 66 -1.71 -1.28 13.88
CA LEU A 66 -3.11 -0.96 13.59
C LEU A 66 -4.09 -1.93 14.27
N SER A 67 -3.57 -2.87 15.06
CA SER A 67 -4.39 -3.78 15.85
C SER A 67 -5.28 -3.01 16.83
N GLY A 68 -6.45 -3.58 17.12
CA GLY A 68 -7.47 -2.98 17.99
C GLY A 68 -8.52 -2.14 17.27
N HIS A 69 -8.44 -1.98 15.94
CA HIS A 69 -9.52 -1.40 15.14
C HIS A 69 -10.18 -2.45 14.26
N ALA A 70 -11.51 -2.46 14.20
CA ALA A 70 -12.28 -3.49 13.51
C ALA A 70 -11.99 -3.56 12.00
N SER A 71 -11.48 -2.48 11.41
CA SER A 71 -11.19 -2.43 9.97
C SER A 71 -9.87 -3.04 9.54
N PHE A 72 -9.05 -3.56 10.45
CA PHE A 72 -7.80 -4.24 10.09
C PHE A 72 -7.87 -5.72 10.48
N PRO A 73 -7.57 -6.65 9.55
CA PRO A 73 -7.39 -8.06 9.89
C PRO A 73 -6.33 -8.23 10.97
N ARG A 74 -6.58 -9.11 11.94
CA ARG A 74 -5.59 -9.45 12.96
C ARG A 74 -4.41 -10.17 12.31
N MET A 75 -3.20 -9.80 12.72
CA MET A 75 -1.98 -10.54 12.41
C MET A 75 -1.77 -11.64 13.45
N HIS A 76 -1.76 -12.89 12.99
CA HIS A 76 -1.61 -14.07 13.85
C HIS A 76 -0.19 -14.60 13.90
N TYR A 77 0.48 -14.57 12.75
CA TYR A 77 1.84 -15.09 12.62
C TYR A 77 2.61 -14.36 11.53
N ARG A 78 3.92 -14.23 11.72
CA ARG A 78 4.85 -13.72 10.71
C ARG A 78 6.19 -14.42 10.85
N GLU A 79 6.73 -14.87 9.73
CA GLU A 79 8.14 -15.18 9.61
C GLU A 79 8.67 -14.74 8.24
N LYS A 80 9.95 -15.03 7.96
CA LYS A 80 10.55 -14.63 6.70
C LYS A 80 9.80 -15.28 5.53
N GLY A 81 9.29 -14.47 4.62
CA GLY A 81 8.68 -14.92 3.37
C GLY A 81 7.19 -15.23 3.44
N TRP A 82 6.54 -15.18 4.62
CA TRP A 82 5.09 -15.30 4.70
C TRP A 82 4.50 -14.80 6.03
N MET A 83 3.19 -14.56 6.02
CA MET A 83 2.42 -14.18 7.21
C MET A 83 1.01 -14.76 7.19
N VAL A 84 0.38 -14.82 8.36
CA VAL A 84 -0.99 -15.30 8.56
C VAL A 84 -1.82 -14.19 9.20
N VAL A 85 -2.98 -13.91 8.59
CA VAL A 85 -3.95 -12.93 9.07
C VAL A 85 -5.37 -13.49 9.05
N ASP A 86 -6.32 -12.80 9.70
CA ASP A 86 -7.74 -13.13 9.56
C ASP A 86 -8.15 -13.20 8.08
N LYS A 87 -8.87 -14.26 7.70
CA LYS A 87 -9.57 -14.28 6.42
C LYS A 87 -10.76 -13.33 6.50
N VAL A 88 -10.84 -12.39 5.57
CA VAL A 88 -12.04 -11.57 5.37
C VAL A 88 -12.96 -12.26 4.38
N ASN A 89 -14.17 -12.61 4.84
CA ASN A 89 -15.19 -13.20 3.98
C ASN A 89 -16.11 -12.09 3.47
N GLY A 90 -16.10 -11.83 2.17
CA GLY A 90 -16.98 -10.86 1.52
C GLY A 90 -16.38 -10.29 0.24
N PRO A 91 -17.13 -9.46 -0.51
CA PRO A 91 -16.62 -8.84 -1.73
C PRO A 91 -15.65 -7.69 -1.41
N THR A 92 -14.76 -7.39 -2.35
CA THR A 92 -14.11 -6.07 -2.39
C THR A 92 -15.15 -4.99 -2.70
N LEU A 93 -14.91 -3.75 -2.26
CA LEU A 93 -15.76 -2.62 -2.66
C LEU A 93 -15.81 -2.49 -4.19
N TRP A 94 -14.72 -2.83 -4.87
CA TRP A 94 -14.69 -2.90 -6.32
C TRP A 94 -15.72 -3.90 -6.87
N GLN A 95 -15.73 -5.14 -6.35
CA GLN A 95 -16.69 -6.16 -6.76
C GLN A 95 -18.13 -5.76 -6.46
N ALA A 96 -18.39 -5.17 -5.29
CA ALA A 96 -19.71 -4.67 -4.91
C ALA A 96 -20.21 -3.59 -5.90
N LEU A 97 -19.36 -2.62 -6.24
CA LEU A 97 -19.69 -1.56 -7.21
C LEU A 97 -19.93 -2.12 -8.61
N GLN A 98 -19.17 -3.13 -9.04
CA GLN A 98 -19.40 -3.83 -10.30
C GLN A 98 -20.73 -4.61 -10.29
N GLY A 99 -21.19 -5.06 -9.12
CA GLY A 99 -22.52 -5.62 -8.89
C GLY A 99 -23.67 -4.60 -8.92
N GLY A 100 -23.35 -3.30 -9.10
CA GLY A 100 -24.34 -2.22 -9.16
C GLY A 100 -24.63 -1.56 -7.81
N GLU A 101 -23.98 -2.01 -6.74
CA GLU A 101 -24.06 -1.36 -5.44
C GLU A 101 -23.46 0.05 -5.50
N LYS A 102 -23.76 0.86 -4.50
CA LYS A 102 -23.14 2.18 -4.30
C LYS A 102 -22.43 2.16 -2.97
N LEU A 103 -21.37 2.97 -2.85
CA LEU A 103 -20.75 3.16 -1.55
C LEU A 103 -21.74 3.88 -0.63
N GLU A 104 -22.28 3.16 0.35
CA GLU A 104 -23.19 3.72 1.34
C GLU A 104 -22.46 4.65 2.31
N GLY A 105 -23.18 5.64 2.85
CA GLY A 105 -22.62 6.61 3.81
C GLY A 105 -21.94 5.93 5.00
N HIS A 106 -22.57 4.89 5.55
CA HIS A 106 -22.04 4.15 6.69
C HIS A 106 -20.73 3.41 6.37
N LEU A 107 -20.54 2.92 5.14
CA LEU A 107 -19.26 2.29 4.72
C LEU A 107 -18.18 3.35 4.59
N TYR A 108 -18.53 4.52 4.04
CA TYR A 108 -17.59 5.63 3.92
C TYR A 108 -17.15 6.17 5.30
N GLU A 109 -18.07 6.28 6.26
CA GLU A 109 -17.77 6.64 7.66
C GLU A 109 -16.80 5.64 8.31
N GLN A 110 -16.97 4.33 8.06
CA GLN A 110 -16.03 3.31 8.55
C GLN A 110 -14.63 3.45 7.92
N ILE A 111 -14.55 3.81 6.63
CA ILE A 111 -13.29 4.09 5.94
C ILE A 111 -12.60 5.30 6.57
N GLU A 112 -13.33 6.40 6.79
CA GLU A 112 -12.78 7.61 7.42
C GLU A 112 -12.27 7.31 8.83
N ALA A 113 -13.03 6.58 9.64
CA ALA A 113 -12.62 6.18 10.99
C ALA A 113 -11.36 5.32 10.99
N ALA A 114 -11.24 4.37 10.05
CA ALA A 114 -10.05 3.55 9.90
C ALA A 114 -8.82 4.36 9.45
N VAL A 115 -9.01 5.35 8.58
CA VAL A 115 -7.96 6.25 8.13
C VAL A 115 -7.50 7.19 9.25
N GLU A 116 -8.44 7.72 10.04
CA GLU A 116 -8.14 8.49 11.24
C GLU A 116 -7.37 7.64 12.27
N HIS A 117 -7.76 6.37 12.44
CA HIS A 117 -7.06 5.42 13.31
C HIS A 117 -5.59 5.22 12.88
N CYS A 118 -5.33 5.11 11.58
CA CYS A 118 -3.97 5.06 11.04
C CYS A 118 -3.21 6.35 11.35
N TYR A 119 -3.83 7.49 11.06
CA TYR A 119 -3.23 8.81 11.22
C TYR A 119 -2.81 9.07 12.68
N ALA A 120 -3.68 8.73 13.64
CA ALA A 120 -3.41 8.84 15.08
C ALA A 120 -2.20 8.00 15.55
N ARG A 121 -1.81 6.98 14.78
CA ARG A 121 -0.65 6.11 15.06
C ARG A 121 0.59 6.46 14.23
N GLY A 122 0.55 7.58 13.51
CA GLY A 122 1.63 8.01 12.62
C GLY A 122 1.79 7.11 11.38
N VAL A 123 0.73 6.38 11.02
CA VAL A 123 0.67 5.56 9.80
C VAL A 123 -0.15 6.30 8.76
N ILE A 124 0.41 6.48 7.57
CA ILE A 124 -0.28 7.11 6.45
C ILE A 124 -0.68 6.01 5.46
N PRO A 125 -1.99 5.85 5.22
CA PRO A 125 -2.46 5.01 4.14
C PRO A 125 -1.94 5.50 2.80
N ASP A 126 -1.36 4.60 2.02
CA ASP A 126 -1.13 4.77 0.59
C ASP A 126 -1.91 3.66 -0.13
N ASP A 127 -2.26 3.89 -1.38
CA ASP A 127 -2.96 2.89 -2.21
C ASP A 127 -4.34 2.45 -1.66
N LEU A 128 -5.14 3.44 -1.21
CA LEU A 128 -6.57 3.32 -0.89
C LEU A 128 -7.44 2.99 -2.13
N HIS A 129 -7.16 1.88 -2.80
CA HIS A 129 -7.96 1.38 -3.91
C HIS A 129 -9.09 0.49 -3.43
N LEU A 130 -10.21 0.53 -4.17
CA LEU A 130 -11.41 -0.26 -3.89
C LEU A 130 -11.19 -1.80 -3.94
N ASN A 131 -10.10 -2.25 -4.56
CA ASN A 131 -9.68 -3.67 -4.56
C ASN A 131 -9.02 -4.10 -3.24
N ASN A 132 -8.46 -3.16 -2.47
CA ASN A 132 -7.76 -3.44 -1.21
C ASN A 132 -8.68 -3.24 0.01
N ILE A 133 -9.96 -2.93 -0.23
CA ILE A 133 -10.98 -2.68 0.77
C ILE A 133 -12.11 -3.66 0.53
N MET A 134 -12.43 -4.45 1.55
CA MET A 134 -13.50 -5.45 1.53
C MET A 134 -14.59 -5.06 2.51
N VAL A 135 -15.80 -5.57 2.26
CA VAL A 135 -16.90 -5.52 3.21
C VAL A 135 -17.14 -6.94 3.69
N ASP A 136 -16.98 -7.19 4.99
CA ASP A 136 -17.24 -8.52 5.54
C ASP A 136 -18.73 -8.84 5.58
N GLN A 137 -19.07 -10.10 5.90
CA GLN A 137 -20.46 -10.58 5.98
C GLN A 137 -21.31 -9.83 7.02
N GLU A 138 -20.68 -9.14 7.98
CA GLU A 138 -21.34 -8.30 8.97
C GLU A 138 -21.48 -6.82 8.53
N GLY A 139 -21.13 -6.49 7.28
CA GLY A 139 -21.22 -5.13 6.77
C GLY A 139 -20.08 -4.20 7.25
N ARG A 140 -18.96 -4.77 7.71
CA ARG A 140 -17.82 -4.00 8.21
C ARG A 140 -16.73 -3.85 7.16
N VAL A 141 -16.19 -2.65 7.04
CA VAL A 141 -15.08 -2.34 6.15
C VAL A 141 -13.80 -2.97 6.68
N LYS A 142 -13.04 -3.64 5.81
CA LYS A 142 -11.74 -4.27 6.10
C LYS A 142 -10.68 -3.84 5.08
N PHE A 143 -9.54 -3.33 5.55
CA PHE A 143 -8.35 -3.07 4.72
C PHE A 143 -7.49 -4.32 4.67
N VAL A 144 -7.46 -4.99 3.52
CA VAL A 144 -6.79 -6.30 3.38
C VAL A 144 -5.37 -6.23 2.84
N ASP A 145 -4.97 -5.09 2.26
CA ASP A 145 -3.59 -4.82 1.89
C ASP A 145 -3.12 -3.47 2.45
N VAL A 146 -2.23 -3.53 3.44
CA VAL A 146 -1.59 -2.35 4.03
C VAL A 146 -0.13 -2.22 3.60
N GLY A 147 0.34 -3.02 2.64
CA GLY A 147 1.76 -3.10 2.31
C GLY A 147 2.34 -1.87 1.61
N ARG A 148 1.50 -0.87 1.30
CA ARG A 148 1.96 0.44 0.82
C ARG A 148 1.86 1.53 1.87
N PHE A 149 1.19 1.27 2.99
CA PHE A 149 1.10 2.23 4.08
C PHE A 149 2.51 2.45 4.62
N PHE A 150 2.76 3.65 5.13
CA PHE A 150 4.08 3.99 5.65
C PHE A 150 3.98 4.77 6.94
N GLN A 151 4.98 4.58 7.79
CA GLN A 151 5.10 5.34 9.02
C GLN A 151 5.85 6.64 8.76
N THR A 152 5.43 7.71 9.42
CA THR A 152 6.12 9.00 9.39
C THR A 152 5.93 9.75 10.70
N GLU A 153 6.94 10.51 11.11
CA GLU A 153 6.84 11.47 12.22
C GLU A 153 6.18 12.78 11.77
N ARG A 154 6.02 12.99 10.45
CA ARG A 154 5.48 14.20 9.84
C ARG A 154 4.08 13.98 9.27
N ALA A 155 3.22 13.27 10.00
CA ALA A 155 1.87 12.92 9.53
C ALA A 155 1.07 14.15 9.04
N ALA A 156 1.21 15.30 9.71
CA ALA A 156 0.61 16.58 9.32
C ALA A 156 0.89 16.98 7.86
N ALA A 157 2.07 16.67 7.33
CA ALA A 157 2.44 17.00 5.95
C ALA A 157 1.68 16.18 4.89
N HIS A 158 1.00 15.11 5.30
CA HIS A 158 0.27 14.21 4.42
C HIS A 158 -1.26 14.37 4.50
N LYS A 159 -1.76 15.23 5.39
CA LYS A 159 -3.19 15.37 5.68
C LYS A 159 -3.99 15.76 4.43
N GLU A 160 -3.53 16.75 3.68
CA GLU A 160 -4.19 17.22 2.45
C GLU A 160 -4.28 16.11 1.39
N ALA A 161 -3.18 15.40 1.15
CA ALA A 161 -3.14 14.31 0.18
C ALA A 161 -4.05 13.13 0.58
N LEU A 162 -4.18 12.87 1.88
CA LEU A 162 -5.06 11.84 2.41
C LEU A 162 -6.53 12.22 2.25
N THR A 163 -6.88 13.49 2.50
CA THR A 163 -8.22 14.02 2.23
C THR A 163 -8.58 13.91 0.74
N GLU A 164 -7.65 14.24 -0.16
CA GLU A 164 -7.87 14.08 -1.61
C GLU A 164 -8.08 12.61 -2.00
N ASP A 165 -7.30 11.68 -1.43
CA ASP A 165 -7.46 10.25 -1.69
C ASP A 165 -8.81 9.72 -1.17
N LEU A 166 -9.29 10.20 -0.01
CA LEU A 166 -10.61 9.88 0.54
C LEU A 166 -11.76 10.43 -0.32
N GLU A 167 -11.68 11.69 -0.75
CA GLU A 167 -12.68 12.28 -1.65
C GLU A 167 -12.71 11.56 -3.00
N THR A 168 -11.54 11.18 -3.52
CA THR A 168 -11.44 10.37 -4.74
C THR A 168 -12.13 9.02 -4.56
N LEU A 169 -11.89 8.35 -3.44
CA LEU A 169 -12.54 7.07 -3.11
C LEU A 169 -14.06 7.23 -3.04
N LYS A 170 -14.54 8.28 -2.34
CA LYS A 170 -15.97 8.60 -2.23
C LYS A 170 -16.59 8.85 -3.59
N TYR A 171 -15.93 9.66 -4.42
CA TYR A 171 -16.38 10.01 -5.75
C TYR A 171 -16.42 8.77 -6.67
N CYS A 172 -15.36 7.95 -6.69
CA CYS A 172 -15.35 6.68 -7.42
C CYS A 172 -16.48 5.75 -6.97
N GLY A 173 -16.72 5.66 -5.66
CA GLY A 173 -17.81 4.85 -5.09
C GLY A 173 -19.22 5.36 -5.39
N LEU A 174 -19.40 6.68 -5.47
CA LEU A 174 -20.70 7.31 -5.76
C LEU A 174 -21.04 7.30 -7.25
N PHE A 175 -20.05 7.54 -8.11
CA PHE A 175 -20.24 7.73 -9.55
C PHE A 175 -19.83 6.52 -10.39
N ARG A 176 -19.37 5.42 -9.76
CA ARG A 176 -18.89 4.19 -10.43
C ARG A 176 -17.82 4.50 -11.50
N LEU A 177 -16.99 5.49 -11.23
CA LEU A 177 -15.98 5.93 -12.18
C LEU A 177 -14.70 5.10 -12.03
N PHE A 178 -14.24 4.60 -13.17
CA PHE A 178 -13.03 3.79 -13.30
C PHE A 178 -11.81 4.68 -13.16
N SER A 179 -10.98 4.44 -12.15
CA SER A 179 -9.59 4.86 -12.22
C SER A 179 -8.71 3.63 -12.02
N SER A 180 -8.41 2.94 -13.13
CA SER A 180 -7.43 1.85 -13.15
C SER A 180 -5.99 2.34 -12.98
N SER A 181 -5.78 3.66 -12.88
CA SER A 181 -4.48 4.30 -12.90
C SER A 181 -4.56 5.62 -12.15
N LYS A 182 -4.07 5.67 -10.90
CA LYS A 182 -3.68 6.98 -10.33
C LYS A 182 -2.73 7.65 -11.34
N PRO A 183 -2.96 8.90 -11.79
CA PRO A 183 -1.90 9.63 -12.48
C PRO A 183 -0.69 9.62 -11.54
N LYS A 184 0.48 9.23 -12.08
CA LYS A 184 1.72 9.07 -11.30
C LYS A 184 1.92 10.32 -10.44
N LYS A 185 1.62 10.24 -9.13
CA LYS A 185 2.03 11.26 -8.16
C LYS A 185 3.55 11.31 -8.33
N LYS A 186 4.09 12.42 -8.86
CA LYS A 186 5.54 12.66 -8.89
C LYS A 186 5.99 12.41 -7.46
N LEU A 187 6.80 11.38 -7.21
CA LEU A 187 7.52 11.23 -5.96
C LEU A 187 8.27 12.55 -5.75
N ARG A 188 7.72 13.44 -4.94
CA ARG A 188 8.48 14.54 -4.37
C ARG A 188 9.38 13.87 -3.34
N TRP A 189 10.55 13.46 -3.79
CA TRP A 189 11.67 13.18 -2.92
C TRP A 189 11.88 14.46 -2.09
N PHE A 190 11.34 14.49 -0.88
CA PHE A 190 11.82 15.41 0.14
C PHE A 190 13.21 14.90 0.49
N SER A 191 14.20 15.44 -0.24
CA SER A 191 15.61 15.29 0.08
C SER A 191 15.78 15.70 1.54
N SER A 192 16.16 14.75 2.39
CA SER A 192 16.63 15.05 3.74
C SER A 192 17.91 15.87 3.58
N ASP A 193 17.79 17.18 3.76
CA ASP A 193 18.92 18.11 3.83
C ASP A 193 19.92 17.61 4.88
N ARG A 194 21.05 17.06 4.41
CA ARG A 194 22.22 16.89 5.26
C ARG A 194 22.89 18.24 5.42
N HIS A 195 22.78 18.78 6.62
CA HIS A 195 23.65 19.82 7.13
C HIS A 195 25.12 19.59 6.74
N ARG A 196 25.68 20.49 5.92
CA ARG A 196 27.08 20.87 6.00
C ARG A 196 27.18 22.38 5.92
N ARG A 197 27.27 23.01 7.11
CA ARG A 197 27.92 24.30 7.27
C ARG A 197 29.39 24.13 6.91
N ARG A 198 29.92 25.00 6.05
CA ARG A 198 31.24 25.61 6.18
C ARG A 198 31.34 26.84 5.28
N SER A 199 32.12 27.77 5.75
CA SER A 199 31.96 29.21 5.65
C SER A 199 33.13 29.83 4.88
N HIS A 200 32.88 31.02 4.32
CA HIS A 200 33.86 32.09 3.98
C HIS A 200 34.68 31.84 2.69
N SER A 201 35.04 32.81 1.84
CA SER A 201 34.97 34.28 1.83
C SER A 201 35.49 34.76 0.46
N GLY A 202 35.07 35.95 0.01
CA GLY A 202 35.96 36.87 -0.72
C GLY A 202 35.90 36.92 -2.26
N SER A 203 35.37 38.05 -2.74
CA SER A 203 35.97 38.91 -3.79
C SER A 203 35.96 38.46 -5.27
N SER A 204 35.13 39.13 -6.08
CA SER A 204 35.41 39.47 -7.49
C SER A 204 36.65 40.41 -7.60
N PRO A 205 37.22 40.79 -8.78
CA PRO A 205 36.85 40.50 -10.20
C PRO A 205 38.04 40.21 -11.16
N ARG A 206 37.76 39.86 -12.43
CA ARG A 206 38.33 40.40 -13.72
C ARG A 206 38.66 39.35 -14.81
N ARG A 207 38.18 39.68 -16.04
CA ARG A 207 38.77 39.56 -17.42
C ARG A 207 39.30 38.17 -17.87
N ARG A 208 39.11 37.66 -19.09
CA ARG A 208 39.27 38.24 -20.45
C ARG A 208 38.49 37.40 -21.50
N ARG A 209 38.17 38.05 -22.62
CA ARG A 209 37.77 37.45 -23.91
C ARG A 209 38.98 36.77 -24.57
N HIS A 210 38.76 35.74 -25.40
CA HIS A 210 39.35 35.63 -26.74
C HIS A 210 38.47 34.76 -27.65
N PHE A 211 38.32 35.23 -28.89
CA PHE A 211 37.74 34.60 -30.07
C PHE A 211 38.63 33.44 -30.56
N SER A 212 38.07 32.45 -31.26
CA SER A 212 38.23 32.31 -32.72
C SER A 212 37.76 30.93 -33.24
N SER A 213 36.91 31.02 -34.28
CA SER A 213 36.86 30.20 -35.50
C SER A 213 36.89 28.66 -35.41
N ASP A 214 35.84 27.99 -35.88
CA ASP A 214 35.76 27.69 -37.31
C ASP A 214 34.37 27.18 -37.73
N ARG A 215 34.01 27.55 -38.96
CA ARG A 215 32.73 27.25 -39.59
C ARG A 215 32.84 26.03 -40.51
N HIS A 216 31.65 25.50 -40.81
CA HIS A 216 31.15 25.01 -42.10
C HIS A 216 30.93 23.49 -42.29
N TRP A 217 29.63 23.14 -42.21
CA TRP A 217 28.82 22.31 -43.15
C TRP A 217 29.16 20.81 -43.28
N ARG A 218 28.22 19.86 -43.44
CA ARG A 218 27.07 19.84 -44.35
C ARG A 218 26.07 18.72 -43.98
N ARG A 219 24.78 19.07 -44.10
CA ARG A 219 23.63 18.31 -44.67
C ARG A 219 23.02 17.07 -43.98
N LYS A 220 21.75 17.32 -43.57
CA LYS A 220 20.57 16.45 -43.59
C LYS A 220 20.53 15.43 -44.77
N LYS A 221 19.97 14.25 -44.50
CA LYS A 221 18.83 13.69 -45.24
C LYS A 221 18.01 12.77 -44.35
N SER A 222 16.70 13.01 -44.38
CA SER A 222 15.59 12.25 -43.80
C SER A 222 14.94 11.38 -44.88
N SER A 223 14.14 10.39 -44.41
CA SER A 223 13.08 9.62 -45.09
C SER A 223 13.48 8.79 -46.30
N TRP A 224 13.34 7.46 -46.21
CA TRP A 224 12.11 6.72 -46.53
C TRP A 224 11.92 5.61 -45.49
#